data_AF-A0A661B9A2-F1
#
_entry.id   AF-A0A661B9A2-F1
#
_cell.length_a   1.000
_cell.length_b   1.000
_cell.length_c   1.000
_cell.angle_alpha   90.00
_cell.angle_beta   90.00
_cell.angle_gamma   90.00
#
_symmetry.space_group_name_H-M   'P 1'
#
loop_
_entity.id
_entity.type
_entity.pdbx_description
1 polymer ?
#
loop_
_entity_poly.entity_id
_entity_poly.type
_entity_poly.pdbx_seq_one_letter_code
_entity_poly.pdbx_strand_id
1 'polypeptide(L)'
;MIKIFVVCSLMLAAIIPAAEIEVEPFTAGEAVAIEIYEVALPLLEACDGLFDSIDVEFTFESIEGVAEEEEIDLEPIKTAIIEDAYMATFALNQLKEYSEAKLAWAKSIEGGDEKEFAATLEAAATRATRHAVILAILIQEFIPEENPEKEVE
;
A
#
# COMPACT_ATOMS: atom_id res chain seq x y z
N MET A 1 -28.29 -7.54 0.72
CA MET A 1 -27.25 -6.92 -0.13
C MET A 1 -26.64 -5.80 0.67
N ILE A 2 -25.49 -6.07 1.26
CA ILE A 2 -24.76 -5.12 2.11
C ILE A 2 -23.98 -4.19 1.19
N LYS A 3 -24.13 -2.89 1.44
CA LYS A 3 -23.43 -1.79 0.78
C LYS A 3 -21.99 -1.78 1.31
N ILE A 4 -20.99 -1.95 0.45
CA ILE A 4 -19.59 -1.79 0.84
C ILE A 4 -19.13 -0.42 0.32
N PHE A 5 -18.74 0.40 1.29
CA PHE A 5 -18.26 1.77 1.16
C PHE A 5 -16.80 1.74 0.72
N VAL A 6 -16.54 2.31 -0.46
CA VAL A 6 -15.43 3.23 -0.77
C VAL A 6 -14.27 3.24 0.23
N VAL A 7 -13.18 2.52 -0.07
CA VAL A 7 -11.91 2.66 0.67
C VAL A 7 -10.86 3.47 -0.10
N CYS A 8 -10.91 3.51 -1.45
CA CYS A 8 -9.99 4.35 -2.23
C CYS A 8 -10.39 5.83 -2.39
N SER A 9 -11.58 6.27 -1.92
CA SER A 9 -11.95 7.70 -1.89
C SER A 9 -12.02 8.33 -0.50
N LEU A 10 -11.65 7.62 0.58
CA LEU A 10 -11.79 8.16 1.94
C LEU A 10 -10.69 9.13 2.39
N MET A 11 -9.56 9.24 1.68
CA MET A 11 -8.54 10.26 2.02
C MET A 11 -8.71 11.58 1.25
N LEU A 12 -9.59 11.66 0.24
CA LEU A 12 -9.72 12.83 -0.63
C LEU A 12 -11.11 13.48 -0.64
N ALA A 13 -12.01 13.10 0.27
CA ALA A 13 -13.39 13.57 0.28
C ALA A 13 -13.69 14.73 1.26
N ALA A 14 -12.68 15.51 1.67
CA ALA A 14 -12.91 16.60 2.63
C ALA A 14 -12.90 18.03 2.04
N ILE A 15 -12.29 18.34 0.89
CA ILE A 15 -12.11 19.76 0.49
C ILE A 15 -12.14 20.06 -1.03
N ILE A 16 -12.87 19.31 -1.85
CA ILE A 16 -13.06 19.74 -3.26
C ILE A 16 -14.56 19.73 -3.60
N PRO A 17 -15.15 20.86 -4.02
CA PRO A 17 -16.53 20.89 -4.49
C PRO A 17 -16.66 19.93 -5.67
N ALA A 18 -17.69 19.10 -5.63
CA ALA A 18 -18.01 18.03 -6.57
C ALA A 18 -17.99 18.50 -8.03
N ALA A 19 -16.81 18.47 -8.65
CA ALA A 19 -16.72 18.07 -10.05
C ALA A 19 -17.00 16.57 -10.04
N GLU A 20 -17.99 16.13 -10.82
CA GLU A 20 -18.26 14.72 -11.06
C GLU A 20 -17.00 14.08 -11.65
N ILE A 21 -16.13 13.58 -10.78
CA ILE A 21 -15.04 12.70 -11.17
C ILE A 21 -15.74 11.41 -11.59
N GLU A 22 -15.92 11.20 -12.89
CA GLU A 22 -16.21 9.88 -13.44
C GLU A 22 -15.05 8.97 -13.03
N VAL A 23 -15.23 8.25 -11.92
CA VAL A 23 -14.30 7.20 -11.52
C VAL A 23 -14.57 6.05 -12.49
N GLU A 24 -13.60 5.76 -13.38
CA GLU A 24 -13.69 4.57 -14.20
C GLU A 24 -13.92 3.34 -13.31
N PRO A 25 -14.85 2.45 -13.67
CA PRO A 25 -15.06 1.23 -12.91
C PRO A 25 -13.78 0.39 -12.94
N PHE A 26 -13.35 -0.07 -11.77
CA PHE A 26 -12.20 -0.98 -11.65
C PHE A 26 -12.36 -2.17 -12.58
N THR A 27 -11.29 -2.49 -13.30
CA THR A 27 -11.15 -3.77 -13.97
C THR A 27 -11.14 -4.90 -12.94
N ALA A 28 -11.47 -6.12 -13.36
CA ALA A 28 -11.47 -7.28 -12.46
C ALA A 28 -10.10 -7.51 -11.79
N GLY A 29 -8.99 -7.17 -12.46
CA GLY A 29 -7.65 -7.23 -11.88
C GLY A 29 -7.45 -6.17 -10.78
N GLU A 30 -7.88 -4.93 -10.99
CA GLU A 30 -7.73 -3.89 -9.96
C GLU A 30 -8.52 -4.20 -8.68
N ALA A 31 -9.64 -4.91 -8.79
CA ALA A 31 -10.38 -5.39 -7.61
C ALA A 31 -9.56 -6.41 -6.79
N VAL A 32 -8.90 -7.36 -7.44
CA VAL A 32 -8.05 -8.36 -6.76
C VAL A 32 -6.85 -7.70 -6.09
N ALA A 33 -6.22 -6.72 -6.74
CA ALA A 33 -5.13 -5.96 -6.14
C ALA A 33 -5.58 -5.20 -4.86
N ILE A 34 -6.80 -4.66 -4.85
CA ILE A 34 -7.40 -4.05 -3.66
C ILE A 34 -7.63 -5.10 -2.57
N GLU A 35 -8.17 -6.26 -2.91
CA GLU A 35 -8.43 -7.35 -1.96
C GLU A 35 -7.13 -7.82 -1.28
N ILE A 36 -6.04 -8.00 -2.04
CA ILE A 36 -4.72 -8.35 -1.48
C ILE A 36 -4.24 -7.28 -0.50
N TYR A 37 -4.37 -6.00 -0.88
CA TYR A 37 -4.00 -4.90 -0.01
C TYR A 37 -4.86 -4.84 1.26
N GLU A 38 -6.18 -5.06 1.16
CA GLU A 38 -7.11 -5.07 2.30
C GLU A 38 -6.80 -6.22 3.27
N VAL A 39 -6.43 -7.40 2.76
CA VAL A 39 -6.00 -8.53 3.58
C VAL A 39 -4.69 -8.21 4.31
N ALA A 40 -3.73 -7.56 3.64
CA ALA A 40 -2.46 -7.17 4.23
C ALA A 40 -2.55 -5.96 5.18
N LEU A 41 -3.59 -5.12 5.03
CA LEU A 41 -3.70 -3.81 5.68
C LEU A 41 -3.47 -3.82 7.20
N PRO A 42 -4.03 -4.76 7.99
CA PRO A 42 -3.79 -4.78 9.44
C PRO A 42 -2.30 -4.87 9.79
N LEU A 43 -1.55 -5.70 9.07
CA LEU A 43 -0.10 -5.83 9.25
C LEU A 43 0.64 -4.58 8.76
N LEU A 44 0.22 -4.00 7.63
CA LEU A 44 0.81 -2.78 7.09
C LEU A 44 0.69 -1.61 8.07
N GLU A 45 -0.48 -1.46 8.70
CA GLU A 45 -0.73 -0.41 9.71
C GLU A 45 0.02 -0.68 11.01
N ALA A 46 0.09 -1.93 11.47
CA ALA A 46 0.87 -2.30 12.65
C ALA A 46 2.37 -2.01 12.47
N CYS A 47 2.90 -2.30 11.28
CA CYS A 47 4.29 -2.04 10.92
C CYS A 47 4.61 -0.56 10.70
N ASP A 48 3.62 0.32 10.46
CA ASP A 48 3.85 1.76 10.20
C ASP A 48 4.63 2.43 11.35
N GLY A 49 4.36 2.00 12.59
CA GLY A 49 5.03 2.50 13.80
C GLY A 49 6.52 2.15 13.92
N LEU A 50 6.98 1.10 13.24
CA LEU A 50 8.40 0.71 13.24
C LEU A 50 9.26 1.69 12.44
N PHE A 51 8.72 2.34 11.40
CA PHE A 51 9.47 3.29 10.57
C PHE A 51 9.87 4.58 11.30
N ASP A 52 9.25 4.86 12.45
CA ASP A 52 9.63 5.99 13.29
C ASP A 52 10.84 5.66 14.20
N SER A 53 11.31 4.41 14.18
CA SER A 53 12.49 3.94 14.92
C SER A 53 13.74 4.06 14.04
N ILE A 54 14.60 5.03 14.35
CA ILE A 54 15.73 5.49 13.50
C ILE A 54 16.80 4.42 13.22
N ASP A 55 16.84 3.33 13.99
CA ASP A 55 17.92 2.33 13.95
C ASP A 55 17.49 0.92 13.47
N VAL A 56 16.30 0.75 12.90
CA VAL A 56 15.79 -0.56 12.47
C VAL A 56 15.96 -0.73 10.95
N GLU A 57 16.85 -1.63 10.54
CA GLU A 57 16.78 -2.21 9.19
C GLU A 57 15.46 -3.00 9.10
N PHE A 58 14.59 -2.57 8.19
CA PHE A 58 13.27 -3.14 8.07
C PHE A 58 13.33 -4.42 7.22
N THR A 59 13.31 -5.59 7.86
CA THR A 59 13.43 -6.92 7.25
C THR A 59 12.14 -7.74 7.42
N PHE A 60 12.10 -8.95 6.84
CA PHE A 60 10.97 -9.86 7.08
C PHE A 60 10.86 -10.28 8.55
N GLU A 61 11.98 -10.53 9.23
CA GLU A 61 12.02 -10.86 10.67
C GLU A 61 11.39 -9.73 11.51
N SER A 62 11.62 -8.46 11.15
CA SER A 62 10.97 -7.32 11.80
C SER A 62 9.44 -7.34 11.63
N ILE A 63 8.95 -7.77 10.47
CA ILE A 63 7.51 -7.89 10.19
C ILE A 63 6.90 -9.06 10.97
N GLU A 64 7.58 -10.20 11.03
CA GLU A 64 7.15 -11.35 11.83
C GLU A 64 7.04 -11.00 13.32
N GLY A 65 8.01 -10.24 13.85
CA GLY A 65 7.96 -9.76 15.23
C GLY A 65 6.71 -8.92 15.52
N VAL A 66 6.35 -7.99 14.64
CA VAL A 66 5.12 -7.20 14.78
C VAL A 66 3.88 -8.07 14.67
N ALA A 67 3.85 -9.00 13.72
CA ALA A 67 2.73 -9.90 13.55
C ALA A 67 2.50 -10.75 14.80
N GLU A 68 3.58 -11.23 15.45
CA GLU A 68 3.49 -11.96 16.72
C GLU A 68 3.00 -11.07 17.87
N GLU A 69 3.57 -9.87 18.04
CA GLU A 69 3.21 -8.93 19.10
C GLU A 69 1.75 -8.47 19.01
N GLU A 70 1.26 -8.24 17.79
CA GLU A 70 -0.09 -7.74 17.50
C GLU A 70 -1.10 -8.87 17.21
N GLU A 71 -0.71 -10.14 17.39
CA GLU A 71 -1.55 -11.33 17.16
C GLU A 71 -2.17 -11.40 15.74
N ILE A 72 -1.42 -10.95 14.72
CA ILE A 72 -1.85 -10.94 13.31
C ILE A 72 -1.43 -12.25 12.63
N ASP A 73 -2.40 -12.96 12.05
CA ASP A 73 -2.13 -14.17 11.25
C ASP A 73 -1.54 -13.82 9.88
N LEU A 74 -0.33 -14.30 9.61
CA LEU A 74 0.36 -14.11 8.33
C LEU A 74 -0.16 -15.05 7.22
N GLU A 75 -0.80 -16.17 7.55
CA GLU A 75 -1.18 -17.18 6.57
C GLU A 75 -2.20 -16.67 5.53
N PRO A 76 -3.24 -15.88 5.90
CA PRO A 76 -4.14 -15.25 4.93
C PRO A 76 -3.42 -14.30 3.98
N ILE A 77 -2.45 -13.53 4.48
CA ILE A 77 -1.67 -12.56 3.70
C ILE A 77 -0.78 -13.30 2.71
N LYS A 78 -0.07 -14.31 3.20
CA LYS A 78 0.76 -15.19 2.38
C LYS A 78 -0.06 -15.89 1.29
N THR A 79 -1.22 -16.43 1.63
CA THR A 79 -2.12 -17.09 0.69
C THR A 79 -2.56 -16.12 -0.40
N ALA A 80 -3.04 -14.93 -0.04
CA ALA A 80 -3.47 -13.91 -1.01
C ALA A 80 -2.34 -13.48 -1.97
N ILE A 81 -1.11 -13.34 -1.45
CA ILE A 81 0.07 -12.97 -2.25
C ILE A 81 0.45 -14.11 -3.22
N ILE A 82 0.45 -15.36 -2.78
CA ILE A 82 0.84 -16.51 -3.61
C ILE A 82 -0.23 -16.83 -4.65
N GLU A 83 -1.51 -16.72 -4.31
CA GLU A 83 -2.63 -17.03 -5.22
C GLU A 83 -2.66 -16.10 -6.45
N ASP A 84 -2.26 -14.83 -6.30
CA ASP A 84 -2.12 -13.90 -7.41
C ASP A 84 -0.90 -12.97 -7.25
N ALA A 85 0.28 -13.55 -7.45
CA ALA A 85 1.59 -12.89 -7.43
C ALA A 85 1.64 -11.61 -8.30
N TYR A 86 0.99 -11.68 -9.46
CA TYR A 86 0.96 -10.57 -10.41
C TYR A 86 0.13 -9.41 -9.86
N MET A 87 -1.04 -9.69 -9.28
CA MET A 87 -1.86 -8.66 -8.62
C MET A 87 -1.23 -8.13 -7.34
N ALA A 88 -0.51 -8.93 -6.56
CA ALA A 88 0.26 -8.44 -5.42
C ALA A 88 1.34 -7.43 -5.86
N THR A 89 2.07 -7.74 -6.93
CA THR A 89 3.06 -6.83 -7.53
C THR A 89 2.40 -5.58 -8.12
N PHE A 90 1.22 -5.72 -8.72
CA PHE A 90 0.43 -4.60 -9.20
C PHE A 90 0.01 -3.66 -8.05
N ALA A 91 -0.50 -4.21 -6.94
CA ALA A 91 -0.84 -3.44 -5.74
C ALA A 91 0.37 -2.67 -5.18
N LEU A 92 1.54 -3.32 -5.12
CA LEU A 92 2.80 -2.67 -4.75
C LEU A 92 3.13 -1.48 -5.66
N ASN A 93 3.01 -1.64 -6.98
CA ASN A 93 3.30 -0.56 -7.92
C ASN A 93 2.30 0.60 -7.79
N GLN A 94 1.01 0.30 -7.56
CA GLN A 94 0.00 1.33 -7.33
C GLN A 94 0.29 2.17 -6.06
N LEU A 95 0.79 1.55 -5.00
CA LEU A 95 1.23 2.27 -3.80
C LEU A 95 2.41 3.21 -4.08
N LYS A 96 3.38 2.77 -4.90
CA LYS A 96 4.53 3.59 -5.32
C LYS A 96 4.08 4.77 -6.16
N GLU A 97 3.27 4.53 -7.19
CA GLU A 97 2.74 5.57 -8.07
C GLU A 97 1.90 6.59 -7.30
N TYR A 98 1.06 6.12 -6.36
CA TYR A 98 0.29 6.99 -5.48
C TYR A 98 1.21 7.87 -4.62
N SER A 99 2.24 7.28 -3.99
CA SER A 99 3.19 8.04 -3.18
C SER A 99 3.89 9.13 -3.99
N GLU A 100 4.41 8.79 -5.17
CA GLU A 100 5.08 9.74 -6.06
C GLU A 100 4.16 10.88 -6.49
N ALA A 101 2.93 10.54 -6.89
CA ALA A 101 1.93 11.53 -7.30
C ALA A 101 1.55 12.49 -6.15
N LYS A 102 1.40 11.98 -4.92
CA LYS A 102 1.08 12.80 -3.74
C LYS A 102 2.24 13.68 -3.31
N LEU A 103 3.48 13.19 -3.35
CA LEU A 103 4.66 14.02 -3.09
C LEU A 103 4.83 15.12 -4.15
N ALA A 104 4.62 14.79 -5.43
CA ALA A 104 4.70 15.76 -6.50
C ALA A 104 3.66 16.87 -6.33
N TRP A 105 2.43 16.52 -5.92
CA TRP A 105 1.38 17.48 -5.63
C TRP A 105 1.69 18.32 -4.37
N ALA A 106 2.15 17.70 -3.28
CA ALA A 106 2.55 18.44 -2.09
C ALA A 106 3.61 19.52 -2.41
N LYS A 107 4.62 19.15 -3.21
CA LYS A 107 5.70 20.05 -3.63
C LYS A 107 5.25 21.18 -4.56
N SER A 108 4.14 21.01 -5.28
CA SER A 108 3.62 22.05 -6.19
C SER A 108 2.80 23.12 -5.47
N ILE A 109 2.49 22.93 -4.18
CA ILE A 109 1.79 23.91 -3.34
C ILE A 109 2.82 24.89 -2.75
N GLU A 110 3.03 26.02 -3.43
CA GLU A 110 3.96 27.07 -2.99
C GLU A 110 3.27 28.14 -2.13
N GLY A 111 3.08 27.85 -0.84
CA GLY A 111 2.71 28.84 0.19
C GLY A 111 1.27 29.37 0.14
N GLY A 112 0.75 29.79 1.31
CA GLY A 112 -0.63 30.24 1.49
C GLY A 112 -1.34 29.48 2.62
N ASP A 113 -2.67 29.58 2.67
CA ASP A 113 -3.53 28.89 3.64
C ASP A 113 -3.57 27.35 3.45
N GLU A 114 -3.01 26.84 2.34
CA GLU A 114 -3.02 25.41 1.98
C GLU A 114 -1.82 24.61 2.51
N LYS A 115 -1.00 25.19 3.40
CA LYS A 115 0.13 24.46 4.01
C LYS A 115 -0.28 23.19 4.74
N GLU A 116 -1.45 23.19 5.38
CA GLU A 116 -2.00 22.01 6.05
C GLU A 116 -2.40 20.92 5.04
N PHE A 117 -2.87 21.32 3.86
CA PHE A 117 -3.20 20.39 2.79
C PHE A 117 -1.94 19.76 2.18
N ALA A 118 -0.89 20.56 1.94
CA ALA A 118 0.42 20.04 1.52
C ALA A 118 0.99 19.03 2.53
N ALA A 119 0.94 19.34 3.82
CA ALA A 119 1.38 18.43 4.88
C ALA A 119 0.55 17.13 4.91
N THR A 120 -0.75 17.21 4.64
CA THR A 120 -1.63 16.03 4.53
C THR A 120 -1.24 15.14 3.35
N LEU A 121 -0.92 15.74 2.20
CA LEU A 121 -0.45 15.01 1.02
C LEU A 121 0.91 14.33 1.28
N GLU A 122 1.83 15.02 1.97
CA GLU A 122 3.12 14.43 2.39
C GLU A 122 2.90 13.24 3.32
N ALA A 123 2.05 13.38 4.34
CA ALA A 123 1.74 12.30 5.26
C ALA A 123 1.11 11.08 4.55
N ALA A 124 0.18 11.31 3.61
CA ALA A 124 -0.42 10.25 2.81
C ALA A 124 0.62 9.53 1.93
N ALA A 125 1.56 10.28 1.35
CA ALA A 125 2.63 9.70 0.56
C ALA A 125 3.65 8.92 1.39
N THR A 126 3.99 9.43 2.58
CA THR A 126 4.87 8.73 3.53
C THR A 126 4.24 7.39 3.93
N ARG A 127 2.95 7.37 4.28
CA ARG A 127 2.25 6.12 4.60
C ARG A 127 2.25 5.14 3.43
N ALA A 128 1.91 5.61 2.22
CA ALA A 128 1.93 4.76 1.03
C ALA A 128 3.33 4.18 0.74
N THR A 129 4.38 4.96 0.94
CA THR A 129 5.78 4.50 0.85
C THR A 129 6.06 3.37 1.84
N ARG A 130 5.69 3.55 3.10
CA ARG A 130 5.92 2.55 4.16
C ARG A 130 5.19 1.24 3.86
N HIS A 131 3.91 1.34 3.49
CA HIS A 131 3.11 0.19 3.07
C HIS A 131 3.74 -0.53 1.86
N ALA A 132 4.23 0.24 0.87
CA ALA A 132 4.92 -0.33 -0.29
C ALA A 132 6.21 -1.08 0.10
N VAL A 133 6.99 -0.57 1.05
CA VAL A 133 8.21 -1.25 1.53
C VAL A 133 7.85 -2.57 2.20
N ILE A 134 6.87 -2.58 3.11
CA ILE A 134 6.44 -3.79 3.82
C ILE A 134 5.92 -4.83 2.81
N LEU A 135 5.04 -4.41 1.90
CA LEU A 135 4.47 -5.30 0.88
C LEU A 135 5.54 -5.86 -0.08
N ALA A 136 6.56 -5.07 -0.42
CA ALA A 136 7.67 -5.56 -1.24
C ALA A 136 8.46 -6.68 -0.54
N ILE A 137 8.70 -6.55 0.77
CA ILE A 137 9.39 -7.57 1.57
C ILE A 137 8.54 -8.85 1.65
N LEU A 138 7.24 -8.71 1.92
CA LEU A 138 6.31 -9.85 1.95
C LEU A 138 6.28 -10.60 0.61
N ILE A 139 6.20 -9.87 -0.51
CA ILE A 139 6.21 -10.46 -1.86
C ILE A 139 7.53 -11.20 -2.11
N GLN A 140 8.66 -10.57 -1.80
CA GLN A 140 9.98 -11.18 -2.00
C GLN A 140 10.15 -12.47 -1.18
N GLU A 141 9.66 -12.48 0.06
CA GLU A 141 9.78 -13.64 0.95
C GLU A 141 8.83 -14.77 0.55
N PHE A 142 7.57 -14.45 0.21
CA PHE A 142 6.56 -15.46 -0.11
C PHE A 142 6.63 -15.97 -1.54
N ILE A 143 7.23 -15.19 -2.43
CA ILE A 143 7.45 -15.53 -3.84
C ILE A 143 8.94 -15.39 -4.13
N PRO A 144 9.77 -16.29 -3.58
CA PRO A 144 11.18 -16.31 -3.93
C PRO A 144 11.25 -16.57 -5.43
N GLU A 145 11.83 -15.64 -6.20
CA GLU A 145 11.98 -15.78 -7.66
C GLU A 145 12.45 -17.20 -7.99
N GLU A 146 11.66 -17.96 -8.78
CA GLU A 146 12.24 -19.02 -9.57
C GLU A 146 13.20 -18.35 -10.55
N ASN A 147 14.48 -18.38 -10.19
CA ASN A 147 15.63 -17.91 -10.94
C ASN A 147 15.35 -17.90 -12.46
N PRO A 148 15.21 -16.74 -13.13
CA PRO A 148 14.83 -16.64 -14.54
C PRO A 148 15.87 -17.23 -15.52
N GLU A 149 16.98 -17.78 -15.02
CA GLU A 149 18.02 -18.46 -15.82
C GLU A 149 17.71 -19.93 -16.19
N LYS A 150 16.54 -20.48 -15.86
CA LYS A 150 16.18 -21.85 -16.28
C LYS A 150 14.80 -21.90 -16.92
N GLU A 151 14.74 -21.56 -18.20
CA GLU A 151 14.01 -22.33 -19.23
C GLU A 151 14.24 -21.66 -20.59
N VAL A 152 15.42 -21.93 -21.14
CA VAL A 152 15.61 -21.93 -22.59
C VAL A 152 16.26 -23.28 -22.91
N GLU A 153 15.43 -24.29 -23.17
CA GLU A 153 15.80 -25.42 -24.04
C GLU A 153 15.55 -25.05 -25.51
#